data_AF-A0A8T7JQH3-F1
#
_entry.id   AF-A0A8T7JQH3-F1
#
_cell.length_a   1.000
_cell.length_b   1.000
_cell.length_c   1.000
_cell.angle_alpha   90.00
_cell.angle_beta   90.00
_cell.angle_gamma   90.00
#
_symmetry.space_group_name_H-M   'P 1'
#
loop_
_entity.id
_entity.type
_entity.pdbx_description
1 polymer ?
#
loop_
_entity_poly.entity_id
_entity_poly.type
_entity_poly.pdbx_seq_one_letter_code
_entity_poly.pdbx_strand_id
1 'polypeptide(L)' 'MTNTTMPGVNGGPDVRAYVAMPEGEGPFPTMIMIHEFYALNEAITSKADLLAQEGYVVVAPDTFRG' A
#
# COMPACT_ATOMS: atom_id res chain seq x y z
N MET A 1 -4.04 8.24 1.76
CA MET A 1 -4.99 8.15 0.62
C MET A 1 -4.92 6.76 0.02
N THR A 2 -6.03 6.17 -0.44
CA THR A 2 -6.08 4.83 -1.04
C THR A 2 -6.28 4.92 -2.55
N ASN A 3 -5.58 4.10 -3.33
CA ASN A 3 -5.70 4.06 -4.79
C ASN A 3 -6.19 2.70 -5.33
N THR A 4 -6.36 1.71 -4.46
CA THR A 4 -6.91 0.40 -4.81
C THR A 4 -7.75 -0.17 -3.67
N THR A 5 -8.58 -1.15 -4.02
CA THR A 5 -9.33 -1.97 -3.08
C THR A 5 -8.99 -3.43 -3.35
N MET A 6 -8.52 -4.11 -2.31
CA MET A 6 -8.21 -5.53 -2.36
C MET A 6 -9.42 -6.32 -1.87
N PRO A 7 -9.91 -7.29 -2.65
CA PRO A 7 -11.09 -8.06 -2.26
C PRO A 7 -10.81 -8.86 -1.00
N GLY A 8 -11.78 -8.87 -0.09
CA GLY A 8 -11.71 -9.70 1.11
C GLY A 8 -11.71 -11.19 0.75
N VAL A 9 -11.03 -12.01 1.56
CA VAL A 9 -10.99 -13.47 1.40
C VAL A 9 -11.89 -14.15 2.43
N ASN A 10 -12.50 -15.28 2.07
CA ASN A 10 -13.34 -16.10 2.95
C ASN A 10 -14.50 -15.32 3.61
N GLY A 11 -15.11 -14.39 2.88
CA GLY A 11 -16.20 -13.56 3.39
C GLY A 11 -15.75 -12.39 4.28
N GLY A 12 -14.44 -12.14 4.38
CA GLY A 12 -13.90 -10.94 5.00
C GLY A 12 -14.26 -9.67 4.20
N PRO A 13 -14.24 -8.49 4.84
CA PRO A 13 -14.48 -7.24 4.14
C PRO A 13 -13.33 -6.91 3.17
N ASP A 14 -13.64 -6.12 2.16
CA ASP A 14 -12.64 -5.55 1.26
C ASP A 14 -11.71 -4.61 2.02
N VAL A 15 -10.44 -4.56 1.60
CA VAL A 15 -9.42 -3.72 2.23
C VAL A 15 -8.99 -2.63 1.27
N ARG A 16 -9.20 -1.37 1.66
CA ARG A 16 -8.68 -0.23 0.89
C ARG A 16 -7.18 -0.08 1.16
N ALA A 17 -6.40 0.19 0.12
CA ALA A 17 -4.95 0.30 0.22
C ALA A 17 -4.40 1.37 -0.72
N TYR A 18 -3.18 1.83 -0.42
CA TYR A 18 -2.32 2.52 -1.36
C TYR A 18 -1.28 1.55 -1.89
N VAL A 19 -1.14 1.47 -3.21
CA VAL A 19 -0.10 0.66 -3.87
C VAL A 19 0.80 1.58 -4.68
N ALA A 20 2.08 1.60 -4.34
CA ALA A 20 3.12 2.26 -5.11
C ALA A 20 3.93 1.20 -5.88
N MET A 21 4.24 1.52 -7.14
CA MET A 21 4.93 0.61 -8.06
C MET A 21 6.22 1.26 -8.56
N PRO A 22 7.33 0.51 -8.67
CA PRO A 22 8.52 0.98 -9.37
C PRO A 22 8.26 1.13 -10.88
N GLU A 23 9.08 1.92 -11.56
CA GLU A 23 9.06 2.01 -13.02
C GLU A 23 9.68 0.76 -13.68
N GLY A 24 9.24 0.43 -14.90
CA GLY A 24 9.77 -0.68 -15.70
C GLY A 24 8.93 -1.96 -15.64
N GLU A 25 9.43 -3.01 -16.29
CA GLU A 25 8.79 -4.32 -16.34
C GLU A 25 9.40 -5.24 -15.26
N GLY A 26 8.54 -5.79 -14.40
CA GLY A 26 8.93 -6.63 -13.26
C GLY A 26 9.45 -8.03 -13.62
N PRO A 27 9.60 -8.94 -12.64
CA PRO A 27 9.03 -8.89 -11.28
C PRO A 27 9.85 -8.05 -10.29
N PHE A 28 9.15 -7.47 -9.31
CA PHE A 28 9.73 -6.65 -8.26
C PHE A 28 9.50 -7.27 -6.88
N PRO A 29 10.42 -7.10 -5.91
CA PRO A 29 10.14 -7.47 -4.52
C PRO A 29 8.96 -6.68 -3.97
N THR A 30 8.08 -7.35 -3.22
CA THR A 30 6.88 -6.72 -2.63
C THR A 30 7.06 -6.48 -1.13
N MET A 31 6.60 -5.32 -0.66
CA MET A 31 6.62 -4.91 0.74
C MET A 31 5.21 -4.54 1.20
N ILE A 32 4.81 -5.02 2.38
CA ILE A 32 3.61 -4.54 3.07
C ILE A 32 4.06 -3.50 4.11
N MET A 33 3.61 -2.27 3.94
CA MET A 33 3.90 -1.16 4.84
C MET A 33 2.71 -0.91 5.77
N ILE A 34 2.92 -1.01 7.07
CA ILE A 34 1.91 -0.71 8.08
C ILE A 34 2.12 0.73 8.59
N HIS A 35 1.08 1.55 8.49
CA HIS A 35 1.13 2.94 8.91
C HIS A 35 1.12 3.09 10.45
N GLU A 36 1.46 4.30 10.91
CA GLU A 36 1.40 4.70 12.32
C GLU A 36 -0.04 5.06 12.79
N PHE A 37 -0.17 5.56 14.01
CA PHE A 37 -1.45 5.79 14.70
C PHE A 37 -2.38 6.82 14.03
N TYR A 38 -1.87 7.64 13.11
CA TYR A 38 -2.65 8.61 12.33
C TYR A 38 -3.25 8.03 11.03
N ALA A 39 -3.25 6.71 10.88
CA ALA A 39 -3.74 6.04 9.69
C ALA A 39 -2.94 6.36 8.41
N LEU A 40 -3.49 5.97 7.27
CA LEU A 40 -2.93 6.23 5.95
C LEU A 40 -3.07 7.71 5.55
N ASN A 41 -2.04 8.49 5.80
CA ASN A 41 -1.95 9.91 5.45
C ASN A 41 -0.92 10.17 4.33
N GLU A 42 -0.74 11.43 3.95
CA GLU A 42 0.20 11.85 2.90
C GLU A 42 1.65 11.46 3.22
N ALA A 43 2.10 11.62 4.47
CA ALA A 43 3.45 11.25 4.87
C ALA A 43 3.72 9.74 4.69
N ILE A 44 2.70 8.90 4.91
CA ILE A 44 2.81 7.45 4.66
C ILE A 44 2.84 7.14 3.17
N THR A 45 1.97 7.75 2.36
CA THR A 45 1.98 7.50 0.91
C THR A 45 3.29 7.96 0.27
N SER A 46 3.85 9.11 0.70
CA SER A 46 5.16 9.57 0.21
C SER A 46 6.30 8.62 0.58
N LYS A 47 6.27 7.98 1.75
CA LYS A 47 7.25 6.93 2.12
C LYS A 47 7.10 5.70 1.22
N ALA A 48 5.85 5.31 0.91
CA ALA A 48 5.60 4.20 -0.01
C ALA A 48 6.13 4.50 -1.42
N ASP A 49 5.96 5.74 -1.90
CA ASP A 49 6.49 6.18 -3.19
C ASP A 49 8.02 6.17 -3.23
N LEU A 50 8.68 6.62 -2.15
CA LEU A 50 10.15 6.57 -2.05
C LEU A 50 10.67 5.13 -2.09
N LEU A 51 10.02 4.21 -1.38
CA LEU A 51 10.40 2.79 -1.43
C LEU A 51 10.09 2.16 -2.80
N ALA A 52 9.06 2.63 -3.50
CA ALA A 52 8.83 2.22 -4.88
C ALA A 52 9.94 2.70 -5.83
N GLN A 53 10.49 3.90 -5.62
CA GLN A 53 11.67 4.36 -6.37
C GLN A 53 12.91 3.49 -6.12
N GLU A 54 13.00 2.84 -4.95
CA GLU A 54 14.06 1.88 -4.64
C GLU A 54 13.82 0.46 -5.23
N GLY A 55 12.76 0.28 -6.04
CA GLY A 55 12.50 -0.96 -6.76
C GLY A 55 11.51 -1.91 -6.09
N TYR A 56 10.77 -1.47 -5.05
CA TYR A 56 9.80 -2.30 -4.34
C TYR A 56 8.37 -2.01 -4.77
N VAL A 57 7.55 -3.05 -4.95
CA VAL A 57 6.09 -2.87 -4.94
C VAL A 57 5.66 -2.69 -3.50
N VAL A 58 5.11 -1.54 -3.15
CA VAL A 58 4.72 -1.22 -1.77
C VAL A 58 3.22 -1.21 -1.65
N VAL A 59 2.69 -2.06 -0.78
CA VAL A 59 1.28 -2.09 -0.41
C VAL A 59 1.12 -1.51 0.98
N ALA A 60 0.39 -0.40 1.12
CA ALA A 60 0.06 0.23 2.39
C ALA A 60 -1.46 0.15 2.66
N PRO A 61 -1.94 -0.87 3.40
CA PRO A 61 -3.36 -1.01 3.74
C PRO A 61 -3.84 0.09 4.70
N ASP A 62 -5.07 0.57 4.51
CA ASP A 62 -5.76 1.39 5.51
C ASP A 62 -6.32 0.47 6.61
N THR A 63 -5.61 0.37 7.73
CA THR A 63 -6.00 -0.49 8.86
C THR A 63 -6.89 0.24 9.87
N PHE A 64 -7.20 1.53 9.65
CA PHE A 64 -7.94 2.35 10.61
C PHE A 64 -9.42 2.53 10.26
N ARG A 65 -9.77 2.48 8.97
CA ARG A 65 -11.13 2.77 8.47
C ARG A 65 -11.65 1.65 7.57
N GLY A 66 -11.57 0.41 8.06
CA GLY A 66 -12.03 -0.81 7.37
C GLY A 66 -13.26 -0.57 6.49
#